data_AF-A0A6N8UEH2-F1
#
_entry.id   AF-A0A6N8UEH2-F1
#
_cell.length_a   1.000
_cell.length_b   1.000
_cell.length_c   1.000
_cell.angle_alpha   90.00
_cell.angle_beta   90.00
_cell.angle_gamma   90.00
#
_symmetry.space_group_name_H-M   'P 1'
#
loop_
_entity.id
_entity.type
_entity.pdbx_description
1 polymer ?
#
loop_
_entity_poly.entity_id
_entity_poly.type
_entity_poly.pdbx_seq_one_letter_code
_entity_poly.pdbx_strand_id
1 'polypeptide(L)'
;MIIDQNSFVLFRLPNQNVIEFWELKENKSDNGKFIFHSFDNTKHLELFAKAKQFLKLSDLRDIKIHINHNTSGKLPYSLSKKEYLEKAEDYIEKLNHQVFDKIILSRVKIVDGINELSFKFMQLCEKYPNAWIYLFHHNQETWLGASPERLLFSDEKGFKTVALAATKSTAENRDWNQKEYKEHNLVVEYITSKFEEDAIKKHGPYTIDLGEIQHLKTDIDIVDDSLNLNQVLEKLHPTPAVCGMPKDKTMKYIIDTEDYDRSYYTGYFGIVTEEHTEFNVNLRCAQLFQNKSAIYIGGGLVAESKAESEWNETEMKSRALL
;
A
#
# COMPACT_ATOMS: atom_id res chain seq x y z
N MET A 1 12.16 -19.05 18.59
CA MET A 1 11.63 -17.89 19.36
C MET A 1 10.10 -17.92 19.29
N ILE A 2 9.39 -17.50 20.33
CA ILE A 2 7.93 -17.39 20.31
C ILE A 2 7.58 -15.91 20.35
N ILE A 3 6.72 -15.47 19.43
CA ILE A 3 6.13 -14.13 19.41
C ILE A 3 4.69 -14.30 19.90
N ASP A 4 4.39 -13.79 21.09
CA ASP A 4 3.09 -13.85 21.76
C ASP A 4 2.66 -12.48 22.33
N GLN A 5 3.36 -11.42 21.95
CA GLN A 5 3.07 -10.06 22.38
C GLN A 5 1.73 -9.58 21.79
N ASN A 6 0.95 -8.85 22.60
CA ASN A 6 -0.28 -8.20 22.14
C ASN A 6 -0.04 -7.07 21.12
N SER A 7 1.21 -6.65 20.90
CA SER A 7 1.57 -5.54 20.01
C SER A 7 2.97 -5.71 19.46
N PHE A 8 3.07 -5.96 18.17
CA PHE A 8 4.35 -6.10 17.47
C PHE A 8 4.24 -5.77 15.99
N VAL A 9 5.38 -5.52 15.36
CA VAL A 9 5.52 -5.56 13.91
C VAL A 9 6.77 -6.32 13.54
N LEU A 10 6.62 -7.20 12.55
CA LEU A 10 7.72 -7.84 11.85
C LEU A 10 7.74 -7.28 10.45
N PHE A 11 8.85 -6.73 9.97
CA PHE A 11 8.91 -6.18 8.62
C PHE A 11 10.29 -6.33 7.97
N ARG A 12 10.29 -6.27 6.64
CA ARG A 12 11.48 -6.25 5.80
C ARG A 12 11.33 -5.12 4.79
N LEU A 13 12.23 -4.15 4.84
CA LEU A 13 12.29 -3.06 3.88
C LEU A 13 12.65 -3.59 2.47
N PRO A 14 12.25 -2.89 1.39
CA PRO A 14 12.63 -3.24 0.03
C PRO A 14 14.14 -3.49 -0.12
N ASN A 15 14.50 -4.56 -0.84
CA ASN A 15 15.87 -4.96 -1.16
C ASN A 15 16.78 -5.23 0.05
N GLN A 16 16.22 -5.34 1.26
CA GLN A 16 16.97 -5.72 2.46
C GLN A 16 16.94 -7.23 2.68
N ASN A 17 18.02 -7.73 3.27
CA ASN A 17 18.20 -9.13 3.68
C ASN A 17 17.98 -9.34 5.19
N VAL A 18 17.62 -8.27 5.91
CA VAL A 18 17.39 -8.25 7.35
C VAL A 18 15.91 -7.99 7.59
N ILE A 19 15.35 -8.72 8.56
CA ILE A 19 14.01 -8.52 9.06
C ILE A 19 14.10 -7.79 10.40
N GLU A 20 13.29 -6.77 10.58
CA GLU A 20 13.15 -6.07 11.83
C GLU A 20 11.93 -6.59 12.58
N PHE A 21 12.12 -6.94 13.85
CA PHE A 21 11.06 -7.28 14.79
C PHE A 21 11.02 -6.22 15.87
N TRP A 22 9.91 -5.48 15.94
CA TRP A 22 9.69 -4.46 16.95
C TRP A 22 8.58 -4.91 17.88
N GLU A 23 8.89 -4.98 19.17
CA GLU A 23 7.86 -4.98 20.22
C GLU A 23 7.30 -3.57 20.33
N LEU A 24 5.97 -3.43 20.33
CA LEU A 24 5.31 -2.13 20.26
C LEU A 24 4.59 -1.79 21.57
N LYS A 25 4.47 -0.49 21.86
CA LYS A 25 3.69 0.08 22.97
C LYS A 25 3.07 1.42 22.58
N GLU A 26 1.98 1.81 23.23
CA GLU A 26 1.32 3.10 22.98
C GLU A 26 2.07 4.29 23.62
N ASN A 27 2.76 4.05 24.73
CA ASN A 27 3.51 5.10 25.43
C ASN A 27 4.77 5.49 24.64
N LYS A 28 5.05 6.81 24.61
CA LYS A 28 6.23 7.38 23.94
C LYS A 28 7.53 6.65 24.29
N SER A 29 8.42 6.59 23.30
CA SER A 29 9.74 5.95 23.34
C SER A 29 10.65 6.65 22.33
N ASP A 30 11.93 6.73 22.62
CA ASP A 30 12.91 7.35 21.71
C ASP A 30 13.40 6.37 20.62
N ASN A 31 13.01 5.10 20.71
CA ASN A 31 13.40 4.07 19.76
C ASN A 31 12.64 4.15 18.41
N GLY A 32 12.00 5.28 18.09
CA GLY A 32 11.15 5.40 16.90
C GLY A 32 9.78 4.75 17.03
N LYS A 33 8.97 4.90 15.98
CA LYS A 33 7.56 4.51 15.94
C LYS A 33 7.15 3.92 14.61
N PHE A 34 6.15 3.05 14.64
CA PHE A 34 5.46 2.49 13.49
C PHE A 34 4.07 3.11 13.40
N ILE A 35 3.67 3.51 12.19
CA ILE A 35 2.41 4.22 11.94
C ILE A 35 1.56 3.44 10.94
N PHE A 36 0.25 3.45 11.16
CA PHE A 36 -0.78 3.19 10.16
C PHE A 36 -1.72 4.39 10.06
N HIS A 37 -2.12 4.76 8.85
CA HIS A 37 -3.08 5.81 8.59
C HIS A 37 -4.10 5.34 7.56
N SER A 38 -5.39 5.62 7.76
CA SER A 38 -6.46 5.16 6.86
C SER A 38 -6.59 6.01 5.59
N PHE A 39 -7.27 5.44 4.59
CA PHE A 39 -7.58 6.12 3.33
C PHE A 39 -8.39 7.40 3.52
N ASP A 40 -9.40 7.35 4.39
CA ASP A 40 -10.35 8.42 4.68
C ASP A 40 -9.84 9.46 5.71
N ASN A 41 -8.59 9.30 6.17
CA ASN A 41 -7.95 10.09 7.23
C ASN A 41 -8.66 10.04 8.61
N THR A 42 -9.58 9.10 8.84
CA THR A 42 -10.30 9.01 10.13
C THR A 42 -9.57 8.18 11.19
N LYS A 43 -8.62 7.33 10.79
CA LYS A 43 -7.82 6.50 11.68
C LYS A 43 -6.34 6.84 11.53
N HIS A 44 -5.68 7.08 12.65
CA HIS A 44 -4.24 7.24 12.75
C HIS A 44 -3.75 6.45 13.97
N LEU A 45 -3.02 5.37 13.72
CA LEU A 45 -2.43 4.53 14.75
C LEU A 45 -0.93 4.80 14.79
N GLU A 46 -0.46 5.21 15.97
CA GLU A 46 0.95 5.46 16.25
C GLU A 46 1.40 4.58 17.42
N LEU A 47 2.39 3.72 17.17
CA LEU A 47 2.94 2.82 18.18
C LEU A 47 4.45 2.93 18.25
N PHE A 48 4.98 3.03 19.46
CA PHE A 48 6.41 3.21 19.70
C PHE A 48 7.12 1.89 19.88
N ALA A 49 8.34 1.81 19.37
CA ALA A 49 9.21 0.66 19.62
C ALA A 49 9.60 0.60 21.11
N LYS A 50 9.19 -0.46 21.78
CA LYS A 50 9.66 -0.83 23.11
C LYS A 50 11.04 -1.48 23.01
N ALA A 51 11.19 -2.42 22.08
CA ALA A 51 12.44 -3.12 21.79
C ALA A 51 12.51 -3.44 20.31
N LYS A 52 13.73 -3.52 19.76
CA LYS A 52 13.99 -3.90 18.37
C LYS A 52 14.94 -5.08 18.32
N GLN A 53 14.68 -6.00 17.41
CA GLN A 53 15.55 -7.13 17.10
C GLN A 53 15.71 -7.23 15.59
N PHE A 54 16.90 -7.64 15.15
CA PHE A 54 17.20 -7.88 13.75
C PHE A 54 17.36 -9.38 13.54
N LEU A 55 16.59 -9.93 12.61
CA LEU A 55 16.49 -11.35 12.32
C LEU A 55 16.95 -11.61 10.88
N LYS A 56 17.52 -12.78 10.65
CA LYS A 56 17.74 -13.29 9.29
C LYS A 56 16.49 -13.99 8.80
N LEU A 57 16.32 -14.04 7.48
CA LEU A 57 15.22 -14.77 6.85
C LEU A 57 15.20 -16.26 7.25
N SER A 58 16.38 -16.87 7.44
CA SER A 58 16.51 -18.25 7.92
C SER A 58 15.91 -18.48 9.29
N ASP A 59 15.90 -17.47 10.16
CA ASP A 59 15.48 -17.59 11.55
C ASP A 59 13.96 -17.76 11.66
N LEU A 60 13.21 -17.32 10.64
CA LEU A 60 11.74 -17.42 10.60
C LEU A 60 11.24 -18.86 10.63
N ARG A 61 12.04 -19.83 10.17
CA ARG A 61 11.67 -21.26 10.17
C ARG A 61 11.46 -21.82 11.57
N ASP A 62 12.14 -21.23 12.56
CA ASP A 62 12.09 -21.65 13.97
C ASP A 62 11.30 -20.66 14.84
N ILE A 63 10.62 -19.70 14.22
CA ILE A 63 9.78 -18.71 14.90
C ILE A 63 8.32 -19.14 14.85
N LYS A 64 7.71 -19.25 16.03
CA LYS A 64 6.27 -19.44 16.18
C LYS A 64 5.62 -18.11 16.52
N ILE A 65 4.64 -17.71 15.71
CA ILE A 65 3.87 -16.48 15.92
C ILE A 65 2.49 -16.91 16.40
N HIS A 66 2.22 -16.67 17.68
CA HIS A 66 0.93 -16.93 18.28
C HIS A 66 0.15 -15.63 18.37
N ILE A 67 -0.83 -15.49 17.49
CA ILE A 67 -1.77 -14.39 17.55
C ILE A 67 -3.01 -14.88 18.29
N ASN A 68 -3.30 -14.28 19.43
CA ASN A 68 -4.53 -14.57 20.14
C ASN A 68 -5.68 -13.85 19.44
N HIS A 69 -6.21 -14.47 18.39
CA HIS A 69 -7.38 -13.98 17.67
C HIS A 69 -8.62 -14.13 18.57
N ASN A 70 -8.81 -13.19 19.50
CA ASN A 70 -10.08 -13.07 20.22
C ASN A 70 -11.16 -12.36 19.36
N THR A 71 -10.93 -12.25 18.05
CA THR A 71 -11.65 -11.34 17.16
C THR A 71 -13.07 -11.81 16.88
N SER A 72 -13.97 -11.24 17.66
CA SER A 72 -15.37 -10.96 17.33
C SER A 72 -15.54 -9.93 16.20
N GLY A 73 -14.45 -9.52 15.53
CA GLY A 73 -14.47 -8.59 14.41
C GLY A 73 -15.31 -9.13 13.25
N LYS A 74 -16.34 -8.39 12.87
CA LYS A 74 -17.17 -8.71 11.71
C LYS A 74 -16.30 -8.68 10.46
N LEU A 75 -16.32 -9.76 9.67
CA LEU A 75 -15.67 -9.78 8.36
C LEU A 75 -16.21 -8.61 7.51
N PRO A 76 -15.35 -7.89 6.78
CA PRO A 76 -15.79 -6.86 5.86
C PRO A 76 -16.68 -7.44 4.77
N TYR A 77 -17.54 -6.61 4.18
CA TYR A 77 -18.40 -7.04 3.09
C TYR A 77 -17.56 -7.44 1.86
N SER A 78 -17.86 -8.59 1.29
CA SER A 78 -17.16 -9.14 0.13
C SER A 78 -18.12 -9.20 -1.04
N LEU A 79 -17.96 -8.27 -1.97
CA LEU A 79 -18.80 -8.19 -3.16
C LEU A 79 -18.70 -9.48 -3.98
N SER A 80 -19.86 -9.97 -4.43
CA SER A 80 -19.93 -10.96 -5.49
C SER A 80 -19.43 -10.37 -6.81
N LYS A 81 -19.10 -11.25 -7.77
CA LYS A 81 -18.72 -10.79 -9.11
C LYS A 81 -19.81 -9.91 -9.74
N LYS A 82 -21.08 -10.30 -9.60
CA LYS A 82 -22.21 -9.54 -10.15
C LYS A 82 -22.28 -8.12 -9.59
N GLU A 83 -22.22 -7.97 -8.27
CA GLU A 83 -22.26 -6.65 -7.62
C GLU A 83 -21.06 -5.78 -8.01
N TYR A 84 -19.87 -6.38 -8.13
CA TYR A 84 -18.69 -5.67 -8.60
C TYR A 84 -18.89 -5.14 -10.03
N LEU A 85 -19.40 -5.97 -10.93
CA LEU A 85 -19.63 -5.56 -12.32
C LEU A 85 -20.67 -4.43 -12.39
N GLU A 86 -21.76 -4.53 -11.64
CA GLU A 86 -22.78 -3.47 -11.56
C GLU A 86 -22.18 -2.15 -11.07
N LYS A 87 -21.34 -2.17 -10.03
CA LYS A 87 -20.64 -0.97 -9.55
C LYS A 87 -19.60 -0.46 -10.53
N ALA A 88 -18.87 -1.34 -11.21
CA ALA A 88 -17.89 -0.94 -12.21
C ALA A 88 -18.56 -0.20 -13.38
N GLU A 89 -19.70 -0.69 -13.87
CA GLU A 89 -20.47 0.00 -14.92
C GLU A 89 -20.98 1.37 -14.46
N ASP A 90 -21.46 1.49 -13.21
CA ASP A 90 -21.87 2.78 -12.64
C ASP A 90 -20.71 3.79 -12.53
N TYR A 91 -19.51 3.32 -12.19
CA TYR A 91 -18.30 4.15 -12.16
C TYR A 91 -17.88 4.56 -13.58
N ILE A 92 -17.94 3.64 -14.53
CA ILE A 92 -17.62 3.88 -15.95
C ILE A 92 -18.60 4.89 -16.57
N GLU A 93 -19.89 4.82 -16.25
CA GLU A 93 -20.87 5.83 -16.67
C GLU A 93 -20.48 7.24 -16.18
N LYS A 94 -20.07 7.37 -14.92
CA LYS A 94 -19.59 8.66 -14.36
C LYS A 94 -18.31 9.16 -15.02
N LEU A 95 -17.40 8.26 -15.39
CA LEU A 95 -16.19 8.58 -16.17
C LEU A 95 -16.55 9.08 -17.57
N ASN A 96 -17.50 8.42 -18.25
CA ASN A 96 -18.01 8.85 -19.56
C ASN A 96 -18.69 10.23 -19.52
N HIS A 97 -19.35 10.56 -18.39
CA HIS A 97 -19.91 11.89 -18.13
C HIS A 97 -18.89 12.92 -17.60
N GLN A 98 -17.60 12.58 -17.56
CA GLN A 98 -16.52 13.46 -17.08
C GLN A 98 -16.74 13.97 -15.64
N VAL A 99 -17.44 13.19 -14.81
CA VAL A 99 -17.54 13.46 -13.37
C VAL A 99 -16.18 13.25 -12.71
N PHE A 100 -15.44 12.26 -13.21
CA PHE A 100 -14.08 11.90 -12.83
C PHE A 100 -13.23 11.67 -14.11
N ASP A 101 -11.92 11.83 -14.01
CA ASP A 101 -10.97 11.43 -15.05
C ASP A 101 -10.48 9.98 -14.83
N LYS A 102 -10.44 9.57 -13.55
CA LYS A 102 -10.04 8.23 -13.10
C LYS A 102 -10.65 7.98 -11.73
N ILE A 103 -11.04 6.75 -11.41
CA ILE A 103 -11.47 6.39 -10.05
C ILE A 103 -11.05 4.96 -9.70
N ILE A 104 -10.72 4.70 -8.43
CA ILE A 104 -10.40 3.36 -7.96
C ILE A 104 -11.65 2.69 -7.41
N LEU A 105 -12.05 1.56 -8.01
CA LEU A 105 -13.03 0.65 -7.44
C LEU A 105 -12.29 -0.49 -6.74
N SER A 106 -12.61 -0.70 -5.47
CA SER A 106 -12.03 -1.78 -4.68
C SER A 106 -13.07 -2.77 -4.19
N ARG A 107 -12.60 -3.96 -3.82
CA ARG A 107 -13.41 -5.01 -3.20
C ARG A 107 -12.58 -5.79 -2.18
N VAL A 108 -13.27 -6.57 -1.36
CA VAL A 108 -12.64 -7.55 -0.49
C VAL A 108 -12.85 -8.96 -1.03
N LYS A 109 -11.81 -9.79 -0.95
CA LYS A 109 -11.89 -11.23 -1.22
C LYS A 109 -11.62 -11.99 0.08
N ILE A 110 -12.62 -12.69 0.58
CA ILE A 110 -12.47 -13.56 1.76
C ILE A 110 -11.93 -14.92 1.32
N VAL A 111 -10.84 -15.34 1.95
CA VAL A 111 -10.25 -16.68 1.80
C VAL A 111 -10.04 -17.33 3.16
N ASP A 112 -9.60 -18.58 3.16
CA ASP A 112 -9.26 -19.29 4.40
C ASP A 112 -8.08 -18.62 5.14
N GLY A 113 -8.04 -18.84 6.45
CA GLY A 113 -7.01 -18.30 7.32
C GLY A 113 -5.60 -18.80 6.96
N ILE A 114 -4.59 -18.09 7.45
CA ILE A 114 -3.19 -18.48 7.30
C ILE A 114 -2.78 -19.26 8.54
N ASN A 115 -2.53 -20.57 8.39
CA ASN A 115 -2.18 -21.43 9.52
C ASN A 115 -0.74 -21.20 10.02
N GLU A 116 0.22 -20.99 9.11
CA GLU A 116 1.65 -20.83 9.42
C GLU A 116 2.13 -19.42 9.06
N LEU A 117 1.87 -18.44 9.94
CA LEU A 117 2.14 -17.02 9.67
C LEU A 117 3.61 -16.71 9.41
N SER A 118 4.54 -17.29 10.18
CA SER A 118 5.97 -17.10 9.98
C SER A 118 6.43 -17.61 8.62
N PHE A 119 5.93 -18.78 8.22
CA PHE A 119 6.19 -19.35 6.90
C PHE A 119 5.62 -18.48 5.78
N LYS A 120 4.36 -18.01 5.90
CA LYS A 120 3.76 -17.14 4.89
C LYS A 120 4.49 -15.80 4.77
N PHE A 121 4.90 -15.19 5.88
CA PHE A 121 5.72 -13.99 5.87
C PHE A 121 7.06 -14.23 5.15
N MET A 122 7.74 -15.34 5.45
CA MET A 122 8.99 -15.74 4.77
C MET A 122 8.79 -15.88 3.26
N GLN A 123 7.73 -16.56 2.81
CA GLN A 123 7.41 -16.71 1.39
C GLN A 123 7.22 -15.36 0.68
N LEU A 124 6.57 -14.39 1.35
CA LEU A 124 6.39 -13.05 0.80
C LEU A 124 7.73 -12.30 0.68
N CYS A 125 8.62 -12.43 1.68
CA CYS A 125 9.96 -11.86 1.60
C CYS A 125 10.79 -12.42 0.44
N GLU A 126 10.71 -13.74 0.19
CA GLU A 126 11.41 -14.40 -0.92
C GLU A 126 10.82 -14.02 -2.28
N LYS A 127 9.48 -14.01 -2.39
CA LYS A 127 8.79 -13.77 -3.67
C LYS A 127 8.82 -12.31 -4.12
N TYR A 128 8.82 -11.36 -3.17
CA TYR A 128 8.72 -9.93 -3.46
C TYR A 128 9.88 -9.13 -2.85
N PRO A 129 11.12 -9.33 -3.32
CA PRO A 129 12.31 -8.69 -2.75
C PRO A 129 12.25 -7.16 -2.79
N ASN A 130 11.52 -6.60 -3.76
CA ASN A 130 11.40 -5.14 -3.96
C ASN A 130 10.24 -4.50 -3.17
N ALA A 131 9.45 -5.29 -2.43
CA ALA A 131 8.33 -4.79 -1.64
C ALA A 131 8.67 -4.69 -0.15
N TRP A 132 8.05 -3.73 0.52
CA TRP A 132 8.01 -3.69 1.98
C TRP A 132 7.05 -4.77 2.47
N ILE A 133 7.60 -5.81 3.09
CA ILE A 133 6.81 -6.89 3.67
C ILE A 133 6.61 -6.59 5.14
N TYR A 134 5.39 -6.67 5.65
CA TYR A 134 5.11 -6.49 7.07
C TYR A 134 4.07 -7.50 7.57
N LEU A 135 4.21 -7.93 8.81
CA LEU A 135 3.20 -8.58 9.64
C LEU A 135 3.06 -7.74 10.90
N PHE A 136 1.91 -7.08 11.01
CA PHE A 136 1.57 -6.20 12.11
C PHE A 136 0.47 -6.85 12.96
N HIS A 137 0.62 -6.76 14.28
CA HIS A 137 -0.41 -7.13 15.22
C HIS A 137 -0.49 -6.09 16.33
N HIS A 138 -1.69 -5.59 16.62
CA HIS A 138 -1.93 -4.74 17.78
C HIS A 138 -3.33 -5.02 18.31
N ASN A 139 -3.41 -5.37 19.60
CA ASN A 139 -4.61 -5.77 20.29
C ASN A 139 -5.28 -6.98 19.63
N GLN A 140 -6.27 -6.76 18.79
CA GLN A 140 -7.03 -7.79 18.09
C GLN A 140 -6.95 -7.62 16.57
N GLU A 141 -6.23 -6.62 16.08
CA GLU A 141 -6.14 -6.34 14.66
C GLU A 141 -4.79 -6.83 14.13
N THR A 142 -4.84 -7.67 13.09
CA THR A 142 -3.65 -8.22 12.46
C THR A 142 -3.68 -7.93 10.97
N TRP A 143 -2.57 -7.41 10.45
CA TRP A 143 -2.40 -7.12 9.03
C TRP A 143 -1.12 -7.77 8.51
N LEU A 144 -1.21 -8.31 7.29
CA LEU A 144 -0.08 -8.82 6.53
C LEU A 144 -0.06 -8.11 5.18
N GLY A 145 1.08 -7.60 4.76
CA GLY A 145 1.17 -6.89 3.48
C GLY A 145 2.51 -7.04 2.78
N ALA A 146 2.46 -6.84 1.46
CA ALA A 146 3.61 -6.82 0.56
C ALA A 146 3.54 -5.57 -0.33
N SER A 147 3.75 -4.40 0.26
CA SER A 147 3.54 -3.12 -0.43
C SER A 147 4.75 -2.71 -1.27
N PRO A 148 4.59 -2.50 -2.59
CA PRO A 148 5.68 -2.10 -3.48
C PRO A 148 5.89 -0.58 -3.55
N GLU A 149 4.94 0.23 -3.07
CA GLU A 149 4.81 1.63 -3.47
C GLU A 149 5.16 2.55 -2.30
N ARG A 150 6.32 3.20 -2.40
CA ARG A 150 6.72 4.27 -1.48
C ARG A 150 5.81 5.47 -1.69
N LEU A 151 5.20 5.93 -0.59
CA LEU A 151 4.51 7.21 -0.55
C LEU A 151 5.52 8.33 -0.32
N LEU A 152 6.38 8.18 0.68
CA LEU A 152 7.29 9.23 1.15
C LEU A 152 8.51 8.63 1.83
N PHE A 153 9.67 9.21 1.59
CA PHE A 153 10.84 9.10 2.44
C PHE A 153 11.27 10.52 2.84
N SER A 154 11.74 10.72 4.06
CA SER A 154 12.23 12.01 4.56
C SER A 154 13.41 11.81 5.48
N ASP A 155 14.46 12.61 5.27
CA ASP A 155 15.65 12.70 6.10
C ASP A 155 16.08 14.18 6.24
N GLU A 156 17.27 14.43 6.78
CA GLU A 156 17.86 15.78 6.90
C GLU A 156 17.99 16.54 5.57
N LYS A 157 17.89 15.87 4.42
CA LYS A 157 18.06 16.47 3.08
C LYS A 157 16.73 16.87 2.45
N GLY A 158 15.60 16.59 3.11
CA GLY A 158 14.26 16.93 2.63
C GLY A 158 13.39 15.68 2.42
N PHE A 159 12.58 15.70 1.36
CA PHE A 159 11.58 14.69 1.09
C PHE A 159 11.84 14.00 -0.25
N LYS A 160 11.46 12.74 -0.36
CA LYS A 160 11.55 11.95 -1.59
C LYS A 160 10.27 11.16 -1.78
N THR A 161 9.74 11.18 -2.99
CA THR A 161 8.61 10.35 -3.41
C THR A 161 8.91 9.76 -4.79
N VAL A 162 8.02 8.90 -5.28
CA VAL A 162 8.19 8.24 -6.58
C VAL A 162 6.90 8.36 -7.38
N ALA A 163 7.03 8.67 -8.67
CA ALA A 163 5.99 8.38 -9.63
C ALA A 163 6.24 6.96 -10.15
N LEU A 164 5.28 6.06 -9.99
CA LEU A 164 5.32 4.70 -10.49
C LEU A 164 4.07 4.43 -11.33
N ALA A 165 4.24 4.34 -12.65
CA ALA A 165 3.13 4.23 -13.58
C ALA A 165 3.58 3.56 -14.89
N ALA A 166 2.62 3.29 -15.77
CA ALA A 166 2.73 2.39 -16.91
C ALA A 166 3.12 0.97 -16.48
N THR A 167 2.39 -0.04 -16.97
CA THR A 167 2.65 -1.44 -16.62
C THR A 167 2.74 -2.26 -17.88
N LYS A 168 3.76 -3.10 -17.99
CA LYS A 168 3.84 -4.14 -19.00
C LYS A 168 4.31 -5.44 -18.37
N SER A 169 3.98 -6.57 -18.99
CA SER A 169 4.54 -7.84 -18.53
C SER A 169 6.05 -7.87 -18.79
N THR A 170 6.82 -8.38 -17.84
CA THR A 170 8.27 -8.63 -18.02
C THR A 170 8.53 -9.58 -19.20
N ALA A 171 7.54 -10.40 -19.58
CA ALA A 171 7.64 -11.31 -20.72
C ALA A 171 7.49 -10.64 -22.10
N GLU A 172 6.94 -9.42 -22.19
CA GLU A 172 6.68 -8.77 -23.47
C GLU A 172 7.96 -8.32 -24.21
N ASN A 173 9.12 -8.29 -23.54
CA ASN A 173 10.44 -7.93 -24.06
C ASN A 173 10.41 -6.89 -25.20
N ARG A 174 9.73 -5.77 -24.96
CA ARG A 174 9.57 -4.66 -25.89
C ARG A 174 9.89 -3.34 -25.20
N ASP A 175 10.22 -2.33 -25.99
CA ASP A 175 10.37 -0.97 -25.49
C ASP A 175 9.02 -0.38 -25.06
N TRP A 176 9.12 0.65 -24.20
CA TRP A 176 7.99 1.48 -23.82
C TRP A 176 7.53 2.34 -25.00
N ASN A 177 6.23 2.43 -25.22
CA ASN A 177 5.64 3.24 -26.28
C ASN A 177 5.23 4.64 -25.78
N GLN A 178 4.86 5.53 -26.71
CA GLN A 178 4.49 6.92 -26.38
C GLN A 178 3.28 7.01 -25.45
N LYS A 179 2.31 6.09 -25.56
CA LYS A 179 1.14 6.07 -24.69
C LYS A 179 1.55 5.81 -23.24
N GLU A 180 2.43 4.83 -23.02
CA GLU A 180 2.94 4.47 -21.70
C GLU A 180 3.76 5.60 -21.07
N TYR A 181 4.64 6.25 -21.85
CA TYR A 181 5.34 7.44 -21.35
C TYR A 181 4.39 8.60 -21.03
N LYS A 182 3.32 8.79 -21.80
CA LYS A 182 2.31 9.81 -21.52
C LYS A 182 1.56 9.51 -20.22
N GLU A 183 1.13 8.26 -20.03
CA GLU A 183 0.49 7.81 -18.78
C GLU A 183 1.41 8.04 -17.57
N HIS A 184 2.70 7.73 -17.72
CA HIS A 184 3.68 7.98 -16.66
C HIS A 184 3.88 9.47 -16.37
N ASN A 185 4.03 10.29 -17.40
CA ASN A 185 4.25 11.73 -17.23
C ASN A 185 3.07 12.43 -16.56
N LEU A 186 1.83 11.99 -16.78
CA LEU A 186 0.67 12.53 -16.06
C LEU A 186 0.79 12.33 -14.54
N VAL A 187 1.35 11.21 -14.09
CA VAL A 187 1.58 10.96 -12.65
C VAL A 187 2.71 11.83 -12.13
N VAL A 188 3.79 12.00 -12.89
CA VAL A 188 4.89 12.92 -12.55
C VAL A 188 4.36 14.34 -12.41
N GLU A 189 3.64 14.84 -13.41
CA GLU A 189 3.06 16.20 -13.43
C GLU A 189 2.08 16.40 -12.28
N TYR A 190 1.23 15.42 -11.99
CA TYR A 190 0.33 15.48 -10.84
C TYR A 190 1.09 15.68 -9.53
N ILE A 191 2.12 14.86 -9.27
CA ILE A 191 2.91 14.95 -8.03
C ILE A 191 3.64 16.29 -7.98
N THR A 192 4.33 16.68 -9.06
CA THR A 192 5.12 17.90 -9.07
C THR A 192 4.26 19.17 -8.96
N SER A 193 3.04 19.15 -9.49
CA SER A 193 2.11 20.29 -9.39
C SER A 193 1.71 20.66 -7.95
N LYS A 194 2.02 19.81 -6.95
CA LYS A 194 1.72 20.06 -5.54
C LYS A 194 2.80 20.86 -4.81
N PHE A 195 3.95 21.06 -5.44
CA PHE A 195 5.12 21.71 -4.84
C PHE A 195 5.63 22.81 -5.76
N GLU A 196 6.41 23.74 -5.21
CA GLU A 196 7.06 24.79 -5.99
C GLU A 196 8.08 24.19 -6.95
N GLU A 197 8.14 24.69 -8.19
CA GLU A 197 8.97 24.10 -9.25
C GLU A 197 10.46 24.06 -8.87
N ASP A 198 10.96 25.13 -8.24
CA ASP A 198 12.37 25.27 -7.82
C ASP A 198 12.76 24.31 -6.68
N ALA A 199 11.77 23.77 -5.94
CA ALA A 199 12.00 22.80 -4.87
C ALA A 199 12.17 21.36 -5.39
N ILE A 200 11.90 21.11 -6.67
CA ILE A 200 11.74 19.75 -7.20
C ILE A 200 12.92 19.34 -8.07
N LYS A 201 13.46 18.16 -7.80
CA LYS A 201 14.42 17.50 -8.68
C LYS A 201 13.90 16.13 -9.11
N LYS A 202 13.85 15.90 -10.43
CA LYS A 202 13.36 14.67 -11.04
C LYS A 202 14.51 13.80 -11.56
N HIS A 203 14.42 12.50 -11.31
CA HIS A 203 15.37 11.51 -11.81
C HIS A 203 14.63 10.35 -12.50
N GLY A 204 14.75 10.26 -13.82
CA GLY A 204 14.06 9.27 -14.66
C GLY A 204 13.35 9.90 -15.87
N PRO A 205 12.40 9.19 -16.51
CA PRO A 205 11.91 7.88 -16.12
C PRO A 205 12.92 6.75 -16.43
N TYR A 206 12.92 5.71 -15.61
CA TYR A 206 13.65 4.46 -15.87
C TYR A 206 12.76 3.25 -15.58
N THR A 207 13.13 2.08 -16.11
CA THR A 207 12.35 0.85 -15.91
C THR A 207 12.71 0.19 -14.59
N ILE A 208 11.72 -0.25 -13.83
CA ILE A 208 11.90 -1.09 -12.64
C ILE A 208 11.12 -2.40 -12.79
N ASP A 209 11.76 -3.51 -12.43
CA ASP A 209 11.16 -4.83 -12.42
C ASP A 209 10.53 -5.11 -11.06
N LEU A 210 9.25 -5.46 -11.03
CA LEU A 210 8.51 -5.85 -9.81
C LEU A 210 7.98 -7.29 -9.94
N GLY A 211 8.86 -8.20 -10.35
CA GLY A 211 8.55 -9.61 -10.58
C GLY A 211 8.02 -9.84 -12.00
N GLU A 212 6.74 -10.20 -12.11
CA GLU A 212 6.10 -10.53 -13.41
C GLU A 212 5.76 -9.28 -14.25
N ILE A 213 5.89 -8.08 -13.67
CA ILE A 213 5.57 -6.81 -14.32
C ILE A 213 6.74 -5.83 -14.22
N GLN A 214 6.84 -4.94 -15.21
CA GLN A 214 7.74 -3.80 -15.22
C GLN A 214 6.93 -2.50 -15.15
N HIS A 215 7.53 -1.46 -14.55
CA HIS A 215 6.97 -0.11 -14.48
C HIS A 215 7.97 0.95 -14.93
N LEU A 216 7.47 2.08 -15.41
CA LEU A 216 8.25 3.31 -15.47
C LEU A 216 8.26 3.94 -14.07
N LYS A 217 9.44 4.40 -13.66
CA LYS A 217 9.67 5.04 -12.35
C LYS A 217 10.42 6.35 -12.53
N THR A 218 9.95 7.40 -11.86
CA THR A 218 10.68 8.67 -11.69
C THR A 218 10.80 8.94 -10.20
N ASP A 219 12.02 9.10 -9.72
CA ASP A 219 12.25 9.62 -8.36
C ASP A 219 12.08 11.13 -8.36
N ILE A 220 11.43 11.64 -7.31
CA ILE A 220 11.12 13.06 -7.14
C ILE A 220 11.64 13.45 -5.76
N ASP A 221 12.73 14.22 -5.75
CA ASP A 221 13.25 14.87 -4.55
C ASP A 221 12.56 16.23 -4.39
N ILE A 222 12.19 16.58 -3.16
CA ILE A 222 11.53 17.83 -2.79
C ILE A 222 12.34 18.45 -1.65
N VAL A 223 12.97 19.60 -1.92
CA VAL A 223 13.79 20.35 -0.97
C VAL A 223 13.17 21.72 -0.77
N ASP A 224 12.38 21.85 0.28
CA ASP A 224 11.69 23.09 0.66
C ASP A 224 11.63 23.18 2.19
N ASP A 225 12.49 24.03 2.76
CA ASP A 225 12.63 24.21 4.22
C ASP A 225 11.35 24.78 4.88
N SER A 226 10.40 25.29 4.09
CA SER A 226 9.12 25.79 4.60
C SER A 226 8.09 24.67 4.84
N LEU A 227 8.32 23.48 4.26
CA LEU A 227 7.40 22.34 4.38
C LEU A 227 7.77 21.44 5.55
N ASN A 228 6.76 21.05 6.30
CA ASN A 228 6.87 19.96 7.27
C ASN A 228 6.27 18.65 6.73
N LEU A 229 6.57 17.55 7.43
CA LEU A 229 6.13 16.21 7.08
C LEU A 229 4.62 16.09 6.82
N ASN A 230 3.78 16.70 7.66
CA ASN A 230 2.33 16.61 7.53
C ASN A 230 1.84 17.35 6.28
N GLN A 231 2.38 18.53 5.98
CA GLN A 231 2.04 19.27 4.76
C GLN A 231 2.38 18.50 3.50
N VAL A 232 3.52 17.78 3.49
CA VAL A 232 3.91 16.92 2.36
C VAL A 232 2.97 15.71 2.24
N LEU A 233 2.64 15.07 3.36
CA LEU A 233 1.71 13.93 3.38
C LEU A 233 0.30 14.32 2.90
N GLU A 234 -0.26 15.44 3.34
CA GLU A 234 -1.58 15.92 2.90
C GLU A 234 -1.64 16.16 1.39
N LYS A 235 -0.53 16.65 0.81
CA LYS A 235 -0.40 16.86 -0.63
C LYS A 235 -0.32 15.55 -1.41
N LEU A 236 0.33 14.52 -0.86
CA LEU A 236 0.56 13.23 -1.54
C LEU A 236 -0.56 12.20 -1.32
N HIS A 237 -1.15 12.14 -0.12
CA HIS A 237 -2.08 11.09 0.29
C HIS A 237 -3.56 11.52 0.26
N PRO A 238 -4.49 10.70 -0.25
CA PRO A 238 -4.22 9.53 -1.10
C PRO A 238 -3.72 9.93 -2.48
N THR A 239 -2.90 9.07 -3.08
CA THR A 239 -2.39 9.26 -4.44
C THR A 239 -3.51 9.01 -5.47
N PRO A 240 -3.43 9.56 -6.69
CA PRO A 240 -4.33 9.21 -7.78
C PRO A 240 -4.33 7.73 -8.15
N ALA A 241 -3.28 6.99 -7.78
CA ALA A 241 -3.19 5.55 -8.02
C ALA A 241 -4.12 4.74 -7.10
N VAL A 242 -4.49 5.28 -5.93
CA VAL A 242 -5.33 4.58 -4.94
C VAL A 242 -6.68 5.26 -4.65
N CYS A 243 -6.87 6.48 -5.13
CA CYS A 243 -8.11 7.24 -5.03
C CYS A 243 -8.76 7.48 -6.41
N GLY A 244 -8.11 8.28 -7.25
CA GLY A 244 -8.64 8.76 -8.52
C GLY A 244 -8.34 10.23 -8.75
N MET A 245 -8.93 10.79 -9.80
CA MET A 245 -8.84 12.20 -10.17
C MET A 245 -10.21 12.72 -10.63
N PRO A 246 -10.66 13.91 -10.17
CA PRO A 246 -10.06 14.75 -9.14
C PRO A 246 -10.10 14.09 -7.74
N LYS A 247 -9.05 14.30 -6.93
CA LYS A 247 -8.85 13.65 -5.61
C LYS A 247 -10.08 13.78 -4.71
N ASP A 248 -10.51 15.00 -4.40
CA ASP A 248 -11.56 15.20 -3.40
C ASP A 248 -12.92 14.63 -3.83
N LYS A 249 -13.25 14.76 -5.13
CA LYS A 249 -14.49 14.21 -5.69
C LYS A 249 -14.49 12.67 -5.66
N THR A 250 -13.38 12.06 -6.09
CA THR A 250 -13.26 10.60 -6.13
C THR A 250 -13.18 9.99 -4.73
N MET A 251 -12.46 10.63 -3.82
CA MET A 251 -12.36 10.23 -2.42
C MET A 251 -13.72 10.23 -1.75
N LYS A 252 -14.46 11.33 -1.89
CA LYS A 252 -15.82 11.43 -1.36
C LYS A 252 -16.73 10.35 -1.95
N TYR A 253 -16.68 10.16 -3.27
CA TYR A 253 -17.51 9.15 -3.94
C TYR A 253 -17.21 7.75 -3.41
N ILE A 254 -15.93 7.36 -3.34
CA ILE A 254 -15.50 6.06 -2.78
C ILE A 254 -16.04 5.85 -1.36
N ILE A 255 -15.89 6.84 -0.48
CA ILE A 255 -16.36 6.78 0.91
C ILE A 255 -17.88 6.61 0.97
N ASP A 256 -18.62 7.28 0.07
CA ASP A 256 -20.08 7.25 0.05
C ASP A 256 -20.64 5.97 -0.60
N THR A 257 -19.90 5.28 -1.47
CA THR A 257 -20.45 4.21 -2.32
C THR A 257 -19.87 2.81 -2.12
N GLU A 258 -18.75 2.62 -1.42
CA GLU A 258 -18.24 1.28 -1.10
C GLU A 258 -18.98 0.69 0.11
N ASP A 259 -19.36 -0.61 0.05
CA ASP A 259 -20.20 -1.24 1.10
C ASP A 259 -19.39 -1.75 2.31
N TYR A 260 -18.14 -1.31 2.43
CA TYR A 260 -17.22 -1.75 3.47
C TYR A 260 -16.21 -0.66 3.82
N ASP A 261 -15.71 -0.72 5.06
CA ASP A 261 -14.63 0.14 5.52
C ASP A 261 -13.29 -0.41 4.98
N ARG A 262 -12.56 0.40 4.21
CA ARG A 262 -11.19 0.05 3.75
C ARG A 262 -10.23 -0.15 4.92
N SER A 263 -10.54 0.37 6.11
CA SER A 263 -9.68 0.41 7.28
C SER A 263 -8.31 1.01 6.90
N TYR A 264 -7.24 0.24 6.94
CA TYR A 264 -5.92 0.70 6.50
C TYR A 264 -5.60 0.46 5.02
N TYR A 265 -6.44 -0.25 4.26
CA TYR A 265 -6.20 -0.44 2.82
C TYR A 265 -6.23 0.89 2.08
N THR A 266 -5.29 1.12 1.15
CA THR A 266 -5.07 2.39 0.42
C THR A 266 -4.75 3.60 1.31
N GLY A 267 -4.63 3.39 2.61
CA GLY A 267 -3.94 4.26 3.54
C GLY A 267 -2.42 4.23 3.35
N TYR A 268 -1.66 4.62 4.37
CA TYR A 268 -0.21 4.43 4.39
C TYR A 268 0.24 3.86 5.73
N PHE A 269 1.42 3.22 5.69
CA PHE A 269 2.08 2.70 6.88
C PHE A 269 3.58 2.91 6.76
N GLY A 270 4.30 2.82 7.89
CA GLY A 270 5.75 2.85 7.86
C GLY A 270 6.36 3.26 9.19
N ILE A 271 7.60 3.75 9.13
CA ILE A 271 8.40 4.04 10.33
C ILE A 271 8.79 5.51 10.39
N VAL A 272 8.90 6.00 11.62
CA VAL A 272 9.55 7.28 11.94
C VAL A 272 10.63 7.00 12.97
N THR A 273 11.86 7.37 12.64
CA THR A 273 13.04 7.24 13.49
C THR A 273 13.68 8.62 13.71
N GLU A 274 14.73 8.71 14.51
CA GLU A 274 15.49 9.96 14.64
C GLU A 274 16.18 10.37 13.34
N GLU A 275 16.59 9.41 12.52
CA GLU A 275 17.38 9.64 11.30
C GLU A 275 16.50 9.92 10.08
N HIS A 276 15.37 9.23 9.98
CA HIS A 276 14.50 9.31 8.81
C HIS A 276 13.07 8.83 9.09
N THR A 277 12.17 9.21 8.18
CA THR A 277 10.80 8.73 8.07
C THR A 277 10.62 8.02 6.72
N GLU A 278 9.98 6.86 6.71
CA GLU A 278 9.61 6.18 5.47
C GLU A 278 8.19 5.63 5.54
N PHE A 279 7.37 5.95 4.55
CA PHE A 279 6.00 5.50 4.40
C PHE A 279 5.76 4.84 3.04
N ASN A 280 5.03 3.73 3.05
CA ASN A 280 4.48 3.07 1.87
C ASN A 280 2.95 3.16 1.87
N VAL A 281 2.38 3.21 0.68
CA VAL A 281 0.92 3.06 0.50
C VAL A 281 0.53 1.63 0.86
N ASN A 282 -0.50 1.42 1.65
CA ASN A 282 -0.89 0.08 2.10
C ASN A 282 -1.67 -0.67 1.01
N LEU A 283 -0.92 -1.30 0.11
CA LEU A 283 -1.41 -2.10 -1.01
C LEU A 283 -0.98 -3.56 -0.85
N ARG A 284 -1.67 -4.46 -1.57
CA ARG A 284 -1.43 -5.92 -1.52
C ARG A 284 -1.34 -6.38 -0.06
N CYS A 285 -2.39 -6.09 0.69
CA CYS A 285 -2.50 -6.39 2.11
C CYS A 285 -3.77 -7.18 2.43
N ALA A 286 -3.73 -7.88 3.55
CA ALA A 286 -4.84 -8.62 4.10
C ALA A 286 -4.97 -8.33 5.59
N GLN A 287 -6.22 -8.22 6.05
CA GLN A 287 -6.55 -8.28 7.46
C GLN A 287 -6.82 -9.74 7.83
N LEU A 288 -6.19 -10.20 8.91
CA LEU A 288 -6.22 -11.59 9.32
C LEU A 288 -7.20 -11.79 10.49
N PHE A 289 -8.11 -12.74 10.32
CA PHE A 289 -9.07 -13.19 11.31
C PHE A 289 -8.76 -14.64 11.69
N GLN A 290 -9.37 -15.13 12.77
CA GLN A 290 -9.06 -16.46 13.33
C GLN A 290 -8.99 -17.59 12.29
N ASN A 291 -9.97 -17.67 11.38
CA ASN A 291 -10.04 -18.74 10.37
C ASN A 291 -10.18 -18.21 8.93
N LYS A 292 -10.02 -16.90 8.73
CA LYS A 292 -10.27 -16.23 7.45
C LYS A 292 -9.28 -15.10 7.23
N SER A 293 -8.99 -14.81 5.98
CA SER A 293 -8.20 -13.65 5.58
C SER A 293 -9.04 -12.77 4.65
N ALA A 294 -9.12 -11.48 4.95
CA ALA A 294 -9.76 -10.50 4.10
C ALA A 294 -8.70 -9.80 3.25
N ILE A 295 -8.61 -10.18 1.97
CA ILE A 295 -7.67 -9.59 1.02
C ILE A 295 -8.32 -8.37 0.37
N TYR A 296 -7.70 -7.21 0.53
CA TYR A 296 -8.18 -5.96 -0.05
C TYR A 296 -7.49 -5.73 -1.40
N ILE A 297 -8.27 -5.59 -2.47
CA ILE A 297 -7.76 -5.35 -3.83
C ILE A 297 -8.65 -4.37 -4.59
N GLY A 298 -8.10 -3.72 -5.61
CA GLY A 298 -8.82 -2.76 -6.43
C GLY A 298 -8.14 -2.50 -7.76
N GLY A 299 -8.90 -1.90 -8.67
CA GLY A 299 -8.51 -1.53 -10.04
C GLY A 299 -8.82 -0.06 -10.31
N GLY A 300 -8.02 0.56 -11.17
CA GLY A 300 -8.26 1.94 -11.57
C GLY A 300 -9.08 1.98 -12.85
N LEU A 301 -10.29 2.52 -12.74
CA LEU A 301 -11.21 2.68 -13.85
C LEU A 301 -10.96 3.99 -14.59
N VAL A 302 -10.96 3.89 -15.91
CA VAL A 302 -11.01 5.01 -16.88
C VAL A 302 -12.22 4.82 -17.79
N ALA A 303 -12.57 5.83 -18.60
CA ALA A 303 -13.76 5.79 -19.45
C ALA A 303 -13.76 4.57 -20.41
N GLU A 304 -12.59 4.12 -20.84
CA GLU A 304 -12.40 2.97 -21.73
C GLU A 304 -12.31 1.61 -21.00
N SER A 305 -12.40 1.58 -19.67
CA SER A 305 -12.38 0.35 -18.88
C SER A 305 -13.55 -0.57 -19.23
N LYS A 306 -13.35 -1.87 -19.03
CA LYS A 306 -14.39 -2.90 -19.18
C LYS A 306 -14.55 -3.64 -17.87
N ALA A 307 -15.75 -3.61 -17.27
CA ALA A 307 -16.00 -4.16 -15.94
C ALA A 307 -15.46 -5.60 -15.74
N GLU A 308 -15.62 -6.47 -16.74
CA GLU A 308 -15.09 -7.84 -16.73
C GLU A 308 -13.56 -7.91 -16.69
N SER A 309 -12.88 -7.07 -17.46
CA SER A 309 -11.41 -6.98 -17.45
C SER A 309 -10.90 -6.52 -16.08
N GLU A 310 -11.58 -5.55 -15.48
CA GLU A 310 -11.23 -4.98 -14.18
C GLU A 310 -11.43 -6.00 -13.05
N TRP A 311 -12.51 -6.78 -13.10
CA TRP A 311 -12.69 -7.91 -12.18
C TRP A 311 -11.51 -8.89 -12.28
N ASN A 312 -11.13 -9.29 -13.50
CA ASN A 312 -10.02 -10.22 -13.71
C ASN A 312 -8.68 -9.64 -13.21
N GLU A 313 -8.47 -8.34 -13.35
CA GLU A 313 -7.30 -7.66 -12.77
C GLU A 313 -7.28 -7.77 -11.24
N THR A 314 -8.42 -7.56 -10.58
CA THR A 314 -8.50 -7.75 -9.12
C THR A 314 -8.20 -9.19 -8.70
N GLU A 315 -8.66 -10.18 -9.47
CA GLU A 315 -8.34 -11.59 -9.23
C GLU A 315 -6.85 -11.87 -9.37
N MET A 316 -6.19 -11.31 -10.39
CA MET A 316 -4.73 -11.42 -10.55
C MET A 316 -3.98 -10.78 -9.38
N LYS A 317 -4.35 -9.56 -8.99
CA LYS A 317 -3.75 -8.85 -7.84
C LYS A 317 -3.89 -9.63 -6.54
N SER A 318 -5.00 -10.35 -6.34
CA SER A 318 -5.22 -11.15 -5.12
C SER A 318 -4.20 -12.29 -4.95
N ARG A 319 -3.64 -12.82 -6.04
CA ARG A 319 -2.64 -13.90 -6.02
C ARG A 319 -1.31 -13.49 -5.38
N ALA A 320 -1.09 -12.21 -5.12
CA ALA A 320 0.10 -11.77 -4.40
C ALA A 320 0.12 -12.28 -2.95
N LEU A 321 -1.06 -12.47 -2.35
CA LEU A 321 -1.21 -12.89 -0.95
C LEU A 321 -1.75 -14.30 -0.78
N LEU A 322 -2.22 -14.96 -1.85
CA LEU A 322 -2.64 -16.36 -1.85
C LEU A 322 -1.41 -17.28 -2.00
#